data_AF-A0A2J8QVU5-F1
#
_entry.id   AF-A0A2J8QVU5-F1
#
_cell.length_a   1.000
_cell.length_b   1.000
_cell.length_c   1.000
_cell.angle_alpha   90.00
_cell.angle_beta   90.00
_cell.angle_gamma   90.00
#
_symmetry.space_group_name_H-M   'P 1'
#
loop_
_entity.id
_entity.type
_entity.pdbx_description
1 polymer ?
#
loop_
_entity_poly.entity_id
_entity_poly.type
_entity_poly.pdbx_seq_one_letter_code
_entity_poly.pdbx_strand_id
1 'polypeptide(L)'
;MTVARPRVPAALPLLGELPRLLLLVLLCLPAVWGDCGLPPEVPNAQPALEGRTSFPEDTVITYKCEESFVKIPGEKDSVICLKGSQWSDIEEFCNRSCEVPTRLNSASLKQPYITQNYFPVGTVVEYECRPGYRREPSLSTKLTCLQNLKWSTAVEFCKKKSCPNPGEIRNGQIDVPDGILFGATISFSCNTGYKLFGSTSSFCLISGSSVQWSDPLPECREIHCPAPPQIDNGIIQGERDHYGYRQSVTYACNKGFTMIGEHSIYCTVNNDEGEWSGPPPECRATRSTPVSRTTKHFHETTPNKGSGTTSGTTRLLSGHTCFTLTGLLGMLVTVGLLT
;
A
#
# COMPACT_ATOMS: atom_id res chain seq x y z
N MET A 1 73.64 -21.68 -84.60
CA MET A 1 74.37 -20.89 -83.58
C MET A 1 74.60 -21.82 -82.41
N THR A 2 75.74 -22.53 -82.45
CA THR A 2 76.89 -22.34 -81.53
C THR A 2 76.54 -22.79 -80.11
N VAL A 3 76.76 -24.07 -79.77
CA VAL A 3 78.02 -24.62 -79.19
C VAL A 3 78.24 -23.98 -77.80
N ALA A 4 78.12 -24.71 -76.69
CA ALA A 4 79.17 -25.64 -76.25
C ALA A 4 78.70 -26.77 -75.31
N ARG A 5 79.18 -27.98 -75.58
CA ARG A 5 79.63 -29.00 -74.60
C ARG A 5 81.18 -28.96 -74.60
N PRO A 6 81.92 -29.72 -73.79
CA PRO A 6 81.79 -30.15 -72.38
C PRO A 6 83.14 -29.92 -71.62
N ARG A 7 83.26 -30.31 -70.34
CA ARG A 7 84.53 -30.81 -69.76
C ARG A 7 84.26 -31.75 -68.56
N VAL A 8 84.95 -32.89 -68.60
CA VAL A 8 85.05 -34.03 -67.66
C VAL A 8 86.58 -34.28 -67.53
N PRO A 9 87.17 -35.05 -66.59
CA PRO A 9 86.86 -35.45 -65.20
C PRO A 9 88.01 -35.09 -64.21
N ALA A 10 87.88 -35.41 -62.91
CA ALA A 10 88.99 -35.98 -62.12
C ALA A 10 88.50 -36.75 -60.86
N ALA A 11 88.76 -38.07 -60.91
CA ALA A 11 89.16 -39.02 -59.85
C ALA A 11 88.49 -39.06 -58.44
N LEU A 12 88.10 -40.31 -58.08
CA LEU A 12 87.83 -40.87 -56.75
C LEU A 12 89.05 -40.80 -55.78
N PRO A 13 88.84 -40.88 -54.44
CA PRO A 13 88.80 -42.19 -53.70
C PRO A 13 87.60 -42.25 -52.72
N LEU A 14 86.77 -43.30 -52.76
CA LEU A 14 86.81 -44.52 -51.92
C LEU A 14 87.00 -44.34 -50.41
N LEU A 15 86.01 -44.89 -49.70
CA LEU A 15 85.97 -45.46 -48.34
C LEU A 15 86.24 -44.56 -47.13
N GLY A 16 85.25 -44.48 -46.25
CA GLY A 16 85.44 -44.05 -44.86
C GLY A 16 84.13 -43.86 -44.09
N GLU A 17 83.52 -44.96 -43.68
CA GLU A 17 82.83 -45.15 -42.39
C GLU A 17 81.89 -44.03 -41.86
N LEU A 18 80.61 -44.37 -41.82
CA LEU A 18 79.56 -43.69 -41.02
C LEU A 18 79.91 -43.67 -39.52
N PRO A 19 79.73 -42.54 -38.81
CA PRO A 19 79.29 -42.59 -37.43
C PRO A 19 77.76 -42.59 -37.40
N ARG A 20 77.22 -43.73 -36.97
CA ARG A 20 75.82 -44.01 -36.65
C ARG A 20 75.24 -43.09 -35.58
N LEU A 21 75.15 -41.78 -35.81
CA LEU A 21 74.56 -40.85 -34.83
C LEU A 21 73.44 -39.95 -35.35
N LEU A 22 73.07 -40.02 -36.63
CA LEU A 22 71.94 -39.24 -37.16
C LEU A 22 70.67 -40.05 -37.46
N LEU A 23 70.58 -41.29 -36.95
CA LEU A 23 69.38 -42.15 -37.08
C LEU A 23 68.72 -42.48 -35.72
N LEU A 24 68.99 -41.70 -34.66
CA LEU A 24 68.48 -41.91 -33.30
C LEU A 24 67.77 -40.67 -32.71
N VAL A 25 67.14 -39.85 -33.55
CA VAL A 25 66.21 -38.79 -33.10
C VAL A 25 64.78 -39.05 -33.62
N LEU A 26 64.38 -40.33 -33.65
CA LEU A 26 63.02 -40.75 -34.05
C LEU A 26 62.29 -41.60 -33.00
N LEU A 27 62.84 -41.79 -31.80
CA LEU A 27 62.20 -42.60 -30.75
C LEU A 27 62.33 -41.95 -29.36
N CYS A 28 61.72 -40.78 -29.18
CA CYS A 28 61.39 -40.23 -27.86
C CYS A 28 60.19 -39.26 -27.95
N LEU A 29 59.22 -39.53 -28.82
CA LEU A 29 57.87 -39.06 -28.50
C LEU A 29 57.40 -40.01 -27.39
N PRO A 30 57.10 -39.52 -26.18
CA PRO A 30 56.46 -40.37 -25.19
C PRO A 30 55.21 -40.91 -25.86
N ALA A 31 55.12 -42.24 -25.96
CA ALA A 31 53.87 -42.85 -26.36
C ALA A 31 52.82 -42.31 -25.38
N VAL A 32 51.82 -41.59 -25.90
CA VAL A 32 50.67 -41.11 -25.14
C VAL A 32 49.92 -42.36 -24.70
N TRP A 33 50.37 -42.96 -23.61
CA TRP A 33 49.81 -44.17 -23.03
C TRP A 33 48.96 -43.74 -21.85
N GLY A 34 47.64 -43.86 -22.00
CA GLY A 34 46.67 -43.55 -20.96
C GLY A 34 45.71 -42.42 -21.32
N ASP A 35 45.22 -42.37 -22.57
CA ASP A 35 44.12 -41.49 -22.98
C ASP A 35 42.94 -42.35 -23.42
N CYS A 36 41.79 -42.21 -22.74
CA CYS A 36 40.60 -43.03 -23.00
C CYS A 36 39.80 -42.58 -24.24
N GLY A 37 40.14 -41.45 -24.87
CA GLY A 37 39.37 -40.92 -25.99
C GLY A 37 37.95 -40.53 -25.59
N LEU A 38 37.02 -40.47 -26.54
CA LEU A 38 35.65 -40.04 -26.25
C LEU A 38 34.94 -41.00 -25.27
N PRO A 39 34.18 -40.49 -24.29
CA PRO A 39 33.36 -41.30 -23.39
C PRO A 39 32.31 -42.15 -24.13
N PRO A 40 31.83 -43.25 -23.52
CA PRO A 40 30.78 -44.08 -24.12
C PRO A 40 29.48 -43.31 -24.34
N GLU A 41 28.70 -43.70 -25.34
CA GLU A 41 27.35 -43.17 -25.54
C GLU A 41 26.39 -43.75 -24.51
N VAL A 42 25.61 -42.91 -23.84
CA VAL A 42 24.61 -43.32 -22.84
C VAL A 42 23.23 -42.82 -23.30
N PRO A 43 22.22 -43.69 -23.42
CA PRO A 43 20.89 -43.29 -23.87
C PRO A 43 20.29 -42.15 -23.03
N ASN A 44 19.79 -41.11 -23.70
CA ASN A 44 19.16 -39.94 -23.10
C ASN A 44 20.10 -39.12 -22.18
N ALA A 45 21.41 -39.22 -22.37
CA ALA A 45 22.41 -38.49 -21.59
C ALA A 45 23.57 -38.00 -22.45
N GLN A 46 24.08 -36.80 -22.15
CA GLN A 46 25.17 -36.15 -22.87
C GLN A 46 26.37 -35.91 -21.94
N PRO A 47 27.60 -36.32 -22.30
CA PRO A 47 28.78 -36.11 -21.48
C PRO A 47 29.22 -34.65 -21.48
N ALA A 48 29.64 -34.14 -20.32
CA ALA A 48 30.18 -32.78 -20.19
C ALA A 48 31.66 -32.73 -20.65
N LEU A 49 31.89 -32.67 -21.97
CA LEU A 49 33.24 -32.74 -22.55
C LEU A 49 34.02 -31.42 -22.55
N GLU A 50 33.34 -30.27 -22.40
CA GLU A 50 33.96 -28.92 -22.45
C GLU A 50 34.83 -28.68 -23.70
N GLY A 51 34.52 -29.33 -24.84
CA GLY A 51 35.29 -29.22 -26.08
C GLY A 51 36.62 -30.00 -26.11
N ARG A 52 36.88 -30.83 -25.09
CA ARG A 52 38.06 -31.71 -25.04
C ARG A 52 37.84 -32.96 -25.87
N THR A 53 38.93 -33.47 -26.45
CA THR A 53 38.94 -34.71 -27.23
C THR A 53 39.94 -35.75 -26.71
N SER A 54 40.68 -35.40 -25.66
CA SER A 54 41.73 -36.21 -25.02
C SER A 54 41.52 -36.16 -23.51
N PHE A 55 41.46 -37.33 -22.89
CA PHE A 55 41.07 -37.56 -21.50
C PHE A 55 42.09 -38.51 -20.86
N PRO A 56 43.10 -37.98 -20.14
CA PRO A 56 44.12 -38.81 -19.50
C PRO A 56 43.52 -39.71 -18.41
N GLU A 57 44.28 -40.70 -17.96
CA GLU A 57 43.96 -41.55 -16.81
C GLU A 57 43.46 -40.74 -15.59
N ASP A 58 42.52 -41.32 -14.84
CA ASP A 58 41.81 -40.72 -13.71
C ASP A 58 40.88 -39.55 -14.05
N THR A 59 40.73 -39.19 -15.33
CA THR A 59 39.74 -38.19 -15.77
C THR A 59 38.32 -38.70 -15.48
N VAL A 60 37.51 -37.87 -14.81
CA VAL A 60 36.10 -38.16 -14.55
C VAL A 60 35.23 -37.30 -15.45
N ILE A 61 34.32 -37.94 -16.19
CA ILE A 61 33.31 -37.26 -17.01
C ILE A 61 31.93 -37.52 -16.42
N THR A 62 31.23 -36.45 -16.08
CA THR A 62 29.83 -36.49 -15.66
C THR A 62 28.91 -36.27 -16.85
N TYR A 63 27.91 -37.11 -16.97
CA TYR A 63 26.84 -37.01 -17.94
C TYR A 63 25.68 -36.18 -17.38
N LYS A 64 25.02 -35.45 -18.26
CA LYS A 64 23.77 -34.75 -17.97
C LYS A 64 22.66 -35.38 -18.77
N CYS A 65 21.52 -35.65 -18.12
CA CYS A 65 20.35 -36.13 -18.84
C CYS A 65 19.87 -35.09 -19.86
N GLU A 66 19.32 -35.58 -20.97
CA GLU A 66 18.69 -34.77 -22.00
C GLU A 66 17.38 -34.13 -21.51
N GLU A 67 16.79 -33.26 -22.32
CA GLU A 67 15.53 -32.59 -22.00
C GLU A 67 14.42 -33.60 -21.69
N SER A 68 13.61 -33.34 -20.65
CA SER A 68 12.56 -34.24 -20.15
C SER A 68 13.03 -35.53 -19.49
N PHE A 69 14.35 -35.73 -19.33
CA PHE A 69 14.93 -36.82 -18.55
C PHE A 69 15.63 -36.30 -17.31
N VAL A 70 15.52 -37.05 -16.22
CA VAL A 70 16.16 -36.72 -14.94
C VAL A 70 16.91 -37.95 -14.43
N LYS A 71 18.05 -37.70 -13.79
CA LYS A 71 18.87 -38.73 -13.16
C LYS A 71 18.04 -39.49 -12.10
N ILE A 72 18.02 -40.81 -12.22
CA ILE A 72 17.43 -41.70 -11.23
C ILE A 72 18.24 -41.59 -9.93
N PRO A 73 17.61 -41.28 -8.79
CA PRO A 73 18.33 -41.15 -7.51
C PRO A 73 19.07 -42.45 -7.14
N GLY A 74 20.36 -42.33 -6.85
CA GLY A 74 21.22 -43.45 -6.46
C GLY A 74 22.06 -44.05 -7.60
N GLU A 75 21.72 -43.76 -8.85
CA GLU A 75 22.47 -44.28 -10.01
C GLU A 75 23.74 -43.47 -10.32
N LYS A 76 24.71 -44.12 -10.96
CA LYS A 76 25.96 -43.49 -11.42
C LYS A 76 25.70 -42.64 -12.67
N ASP A 77 26.18 -41.40 -12.65
CA ASP A 77 26.11 -40.45 -13.76
C ASP A 77 27.50 -40.05 -14.26
N SER A 78 28.55 -40.77 -13.86
CA SER A 78 29.91 -40.46 -14.25
C SER A 78 30.73 -41.70 -14.55
N VAL A 79 31.66 -41.51 -15.48
CA VAL A 79 32.68 -42.50 -15.85
C VAL A 79 34.05 -41.96 -15.50
N ILE A 80 34.99 -42.87 -15.21
CA ILE A 80 36.40 -42.56 -14.97
C ILE A 80 37.29 -43.27 -16.00
N CYS A 81 38.33 -42.58 -16.48
CA CYS A 81 39.33 -43.17 -17.38
C CYS A 81 40.29 -44.05 -16.58
N LEU A 82 40.22 -45.36 -16.78
CA LEU A 82 41.03 -46.36 -16.07
C LEU A 82 42.36 -46.63 -16.77
N LYS A 83 43.29 -47.25 -16.04
CA LYS A 83 44.53 -47.82 -16.60
C LYS A 83 44.22 -48.70 -17.80
N GLY A 84 44.93 -48.46 -18.90
CA GLY A 84 44.72 -49.20 -20.15
C GLY A 84 43.84 -48.49 -21.17
N SER A 85 43.57 -47.19 -21.00
CA SER A 85 42.78 -46.38 -21.94
C SER A 85 41.34 -46.89 -22.10
N GLN A 86 40.71 -47.27 -20.98
CA GLN A 86 39.34 -47.79 -20.93
C GLN A 86 38.48 -47.00 -19.95
N TRP A 87 37.28 -46.61 -20.37
CA TRP A 87 36.29 -46.01 -19.47
C TRP A 87 35.68 -47.05 -18.53
N SER A 88 35.38 -46.64 -17.29
CA SER A 88 34.57 -47.45 -16.37
C SER A 88 33.17 -47.68 -16.92
N ASP A 89 32.53 -48.76 -16.48
CA ASP A 89 31.19 -49.12 -16.91
C ASP A 89 30.12 -48.13 -16.45
N ILE A 90 29.10 -47.91 -17.28
CA ILE A 90 27.96 -47.03 -17.02
C ILE A 90 26.70 -47.58 -17.67
N GLU A 91 25.62 -47.65 -16.89
CA GLU A 91 24.31 -48.08 -17.35
C GLU A 91 23.37 -46.88 -17.59
N GLU A 92 22.18 -47.16 -18.12
CA GLU A 92 21.14 -46.14 -18.28
C GLU A 92 20.66 -45.62 -16.93
N PHE A 93 20.96 -44.36 -16.63
CA PHE A 93 20.60 -43.72 -15.35
C PHE A 93 19.60 -42.56 -15.50
N CYS A 94 19.16 -42.25 -16.73
CA CYS A 94 18.22 -41.17 -17.03
C CYS A 94 16.84 -41.75 -17.34
N ASN A 95 15.80 -41.28 -16.66
CA ASN A 95 14.42 -41.70 -16.93
C ASN A 95 13.50 -40.48 -17.11
N ARG A 96 12.40 -40.69 -17.84
CA ARG A 96 11.40 -39.67 -18.13
C ARG A 96 10.75 -39.20 -16.82
N SER A 97 10.77 -37.91 -16.60
CA SER A 97 10.26 -37.28 -15.38
C SER A 97 9.48 -36.02 -15.74
N CYS A 98 8.46 -35.70 -14.93
CA CYS A 98 7.92 -34.36 -14.94
C CYS A 98 8.97 -33.37 -14.40
N GLU A 99 8.86 -32.12 -14.83
CA GLU A 99 9.54 -30.99 -14.22
C GLU A 99 9.14 -30.83 -12.75
N VAL A 100 9.92 -30.04 -12.00
CA VAL A 100 9.60 -29.69 -10.60
C VAL A 100 8.17 -29.13 -10.51
N PRO A 101 7.34 -29.58 -9.55
CA PRO A 101 5.94 -29.15 -9.43
C PRO A 101 5.77 -27.63 -9.44
N THR A 102 4.75 -27.16 -10.16
CA THR A 102 4.48 -25.73 -10.38
C THR A 102 4.26 -24.98 -9.06
N ARG A 103 4.91 -23.81 -8.91
CA ARG A 103 4.70 -22.95 -7.74
C ARG A 103 3.31 -22.32 -7.75
N LEU A 104 2.53 -22.56 -6.72
CA LEU A 104 1.19 -21.97 -6.54
C LEU A 104 1.22 -20.78 -5.57
N ASN A 105 0.41 -19.76 -5.86
CA ASN A 105 0.23 -18.58 -4.98
C ASN A 105 -0.58 -18.89 -3.72
N SER A 106 -1.49 -19.88 -3.81
CA SER A 106 -2.39 -20.27 -2.73
C SER A 106 -1.87 -21.45 -1.89
N ALA A 107 -0.88 -22.18 -2.40
CA ALA A 107 -0.39 -23.42 -1.80
C ALA A 107 1.12 -23.61 -1.93
N SER A 108 1.71 -24.35 -1.00
CA SER A 108 3.11 -24.80 -1.02
C SER A 108 3.17 -26.31 -1.10
N LEU A 109 4.21 -26.81 -1.75
CA LEU A 109 4.47 -28.24 -1.86
C LEU A 109 4.85 -28.78 -0.47
N LYS A 110 4.36 -29.95 -0.07
CA LYS A 110 4.74 -30.59 1.21
C LYS A 110 6.09 -31.30 1.10
N GLN A 111 6.74 -31.54 2.24
CA GLN A 111 7.85 -32.48 2.31
C GLN A 111 7.35 -33.92 2.05
N PRO A 112 8.17 -34.81 1.44
CA PRO A 112 9.56 -34.61 1.03
C PRO A 112 9.73 -33.98 -0.37
N TYR A 113 8.64 -33.70 -1.08
CA TYR A 113 8.68 -33.32 -2.49
C TYR A 113 9.42 -31.99 -2.77
N ILE A 114 9.51 -31.10 -1.77
CA ILE A 114 10.25 -29.82 -1.87
C ILE A 114 11.71 -30.00 -2.28
N THR A 115 12.37 -31.08 -1.84
CA THR A 115 13.80 -31.32 -2.11
C THR A 115 14.02 -32.32 -3.23
N GLN A 116 12.96 -32.82 -3.87
CA GLN A 116 13.02 -33.80 -4.94
C GLN A 116 13.07 -33.11 -6.30
N ASN A 117 13.76 -33.74 -7.24
CA ASN A 117 13.83 -33.32 -8.64
C ASN A 117 13.44 -34.44 -9.62
N TYR A 118 13.24 -35.67 -9.13
CA TYR A 118 12.85 -36.84 -9.92
C TYR A 118 11.41 -37.25 -9.63
N PHE A 119 10.54 -37.10 -10.63
CA PHE A 119 9.10 -37.33 -10.59
C PHE A 119 8.66 -38.15 -11.81
N PRO A 120 8.88 -39.48 -11.82
CA PRO A 120 8.47 -40.33 -12.93
C PRO A 120 6.94 -40.30 -13.14
N VAL A 121 6.49 -40.72 -14.32
CA VAL A 121 5.05 -40.80 -14.66
C VAL A 121 4.29 -41.58 -13.59
N GLY A 122 3.15 -41.05 -13.16
CA GLY A 122 2.35 -41.60 -12.07
C GLY A 122 2.71 -41.07 -10.68
N THR A 123 3.82 -40.34 -10.53
CA THR A 123 4.16 -39.69 -9.25
C THR A 123 3.05 -38.73 -8.82
N VAL A 124 2.69 -38.80 -7.53
CA VAL A 124 1.67 -37.92 -6.94
C VAL A 124 2.32 -37.08 -5.85
N VAL A 125 2.22 -35.76 -5.99
CA VAL A 125 2.71 -34.80 -5.00
C VAL A 125 1.55 -34.13 -4.29
N GLU A 126 1.76 -33.76 -3.03
CA GLU A 126 0.73 -33.13 -2.21
C GLU A 126 1.12 -31.70 -1.82
N TYR A 127 0.14 -30.80 -1.87
CA TYR A 127 0.25 -29.42 -1.44
C TYR A 127 -0.46 -29.17 -0.12
N GLU A 128 0.01 -28.16 0.58
CA GLU A 128 -0.64 -27.54 1.74
C GLU A 128 -0.95 -26.07 1.45
N CYS A 129 -2.02 -25.53 2.03
CA CYS A 129 -2.38 -24.13 1.78
C CYS A 129 -1.41 -23.18 2.48
N ARG A 130 -1.04 -22.11 1.77
CA ARG A 130 -0.22 -21.03 2.35
C ARG A 130 -1.00 -20.26 3.43
N PRO A 131 -0.31 -19.57 4.34
CA PRO A 131 -0.94 -18.60 5.23
C PRO A 131 -1.83 -17.61 4.47
N GLY A 132 -2.98 -17.27 5.05
CA GLY A 132 -4.02 -16.48 4.36
C GLY A 132 -4.98 -17.29 3.47
N TYR A 133 -4.72 -18.58 3.27
CA TYR A 133 -5.59 -19.50 2.52
C TYR A 133 -6.16 -20.61 3.42
N ARG A 134 -7.27 -21.21 2.99
CA ARG A 134 -7.95 -22.34 3.63
C ARG A 134 -8.18 -23.46 2.60
N ARG A 135 -8.16 -24.72 3.05
CA ARG A 135 -8.53 -25.85 2.19
C ARG A 135 -10.00 -25.79 1.81
N GLU A 136 -10.28 -26.19 0.58
CA GLU A 136 -11.60 -26.54 0.09
C GLU A 136 -11.77 -28.07 0.21
N PRO A 137 -12.59 -28.58 1.16
CA PRO A 137 -12.65 -30.01 1.47
C PRO A 137 -13.10 -30.89 0.30
N SER A 138 -13.83 -30.31 -0.65
CA SER A 138 -14.35 -31.00 -1.83
C SER A 138 -13.30 -31.23 -2.93
N LEU A 139 -12.10 -30.64 -2.81
CA LEU A 139 -11.07 -30.66 -3.85
C LEU A 139 -9.78 -31.33 -3.37
N SER A 140 -9.11 -32.07 -4.26
CA SER A 140 -7.83 -32.71 -3.99
C SER A 140 -6.69 -31.69 -3.99
N THR A 141 -5.81 -31.74 -2.98
CA THR A 141 -4.57 -30.97 -2.93
C THR A 141 -3.39 -31.69 -3.61
N LYS A 142 -3.67 -32.77 -4.34
CA LYS A 142 -2.67 -33.62 -4.97
C LYS A 142 -2.62 -33.40 -6.47
N LEU A 143 -1.42 -33.35 -7.03
CA LEU A 143 -1.17 -33.33 -8.47
C LEU A 143 -0.44 -34.61 -8.89
N THR A 144 -0.74 -35.08 -10.10
CA THR A 144 -0.16 -36.31 -10.66
C THR A 144 0.66 -35.99 -11.89
N CYS A 145 1.86 -36.56 -12.00
CA CYS A 145 2.67 -36.51 -13.22
C CYS A 145 2.03 -37.42 -14.29
N LEU A 146 1.54 -36.80 -15.37
CA LEU A 146 0.84 -37.50 -16.45
C LEU A 146 1.82 -38.08 -17.47
N GLN A 147 1.33 -38.96 -18.37
CA GLN A 147 2.16 -39.60 -19.41
C GLN A 147 2.81 -38.60 -20.38
N ASN A 148 2.25 -37.41 -20.52
CA ASN A 148 2.80 -36.32 -21.34
C ASN A 148 3.87 -35.49 -20.60
N LEU A 149 4.37 -35.96 -19.45
CA LEU A 149 5.35 -35.30 -18.58
C LEU A 149 4.92 -33.93 -18.08
N LYS A 150 3.61 -33.70 -18.00
CA LYS A 150 3.01 -32.52 -17.37
C LYS A 150 2.26 -32.92 -16.11
N TRP A 151 2.25 -32.03 -15.13
CA TRP A 151 1.38 -32.17 -13.97
C TRP A 151 -0.08 -32.04 -14.37
N SER A 152 -0.95 -32.82 -13.73
CA SER A 152 -2.40 -32.64 -13.81
C SER A 152 -2.78 -31.20 -13.45
N THR A 153 -3.85 -30.69 -14.06
CA THR A 153 -4.33 -29.32 -13.80
C THR A 153 -4.63 -29.11 -12.32
N ALA A 154 -4.03 -28.07 -11.73
CA ALA A 154 -4.31 -27.68 -10.36
C ALA A 154 -5.66 -26.98 -10.27
N VAL A 155 -6.60 -27.57 -9.51
CA VAL A 155 -7.87 -26.92 -9.14
C VAL A 155 -7.65 -25.94 -7.98
N GLU A 156 -8.60 -25.04 -7.74
CA GLU A 156 -8.54 -24.06 -6.63
C GLU A 156 -8.86 -24.70 -5.26
N PHE A 157 -8.08 -25.70 -4.85
CA PHE A 157 -8.23 -26.41 -3.58
C PHE A 157 -7.82 -25.58 -2.35
N CYS A 158 -7.15 -24.43 -2.55
CA CYS A 158 -6.82 -23.47 -1.51
C CYS A 158 -7.44 -22.11 -1.85
N LYS A 159 -8.48 -21.71 -1.08
CA LYS A 159 -9.20 -20.45 -1.25
C LYS A 159 -8.72 -19.42 -0.25
N LYS A 160 -8.78 -18.13 -0.60
CA LYS A 160 -8.47 -17.04 0.34
C LYS A 160 -9.37 -17.14 1.58
N LYS A 161 -8.80 -16.89 2.75
CA LYS A 161 -9.58 -16.68 3.98
C LYS A 161 -10.31 -15.34 3.88
N SER A 162 -11.46 -15.24 4.54
CA SER A 162 -12.22 -13.99 4.65
C SER A 162 -11.83 -13.28 5.94
N CYS A 163 -11.59 -11.98 5.88
CA CYS A 163 -11.59 -11.16 7.09
C CYS A 163 -12.99 -11.11 7.70
N PRO A 164 -13.10 -10.75 9.00
CA PRO A 164 -14.39 -10.49 9.61
C PRO A 164 -15.16 -9.40 8.85
N ASN A 165 -16.50 -9.44 8.94
CA ASN A 165 -17.30 -8.32 8.47
C ASN A 165 -16.80 -7.03 9.15
N PRO A 166 -16.40 -5.98 8.39
CA PRO A 166 -15.89 -4.74 8.98
C PRO A 166 -16.83 -4.11 10.00
N GLY A 167 -18.14 -4.33 9.88
CA GLY A 167 -19.15 -3.74 10.74
C GLY A 167 -19.73 -2.47 10.12
N GLU A 168 -20.10 -1.52 10.96
CA GLU A 168 -20.69 -0.24 10.53
C GLU A 168 -20.04 0.91 11.30
N ILE A 169 -19.86 2.05 10.62
CA ILE A 169 -19.39 3.29 11.24
C ILE A 169 -20.61 4.19 11.43
N ARG A 170 -20.95 4.52 12.67
CA ARG A 170 -22.03 5.48 12.94
C ARG A 170 -21.69 6.83 12.32
N ASN A 171 -22.60 7.37 11.51
CA ASN A 171 -22.39 8.61 10.75
C ASN A 171 -21.19 8.56 9.78
N GLY A 172 -20.84 7.36 9.30
CA GLY A 172 -19.82 7.18 8.28
C GLY A 172 -20.16 6.06 7.30
N GLN A 173 -19.22 5.77 6.42
CA GLN A 173 -19.33 4.77 5.37
C GLN A 173 -18.04 3.96 5.27
N ILE A 174 -18.19 2.70 4.88
CA ILE A 174 -17.09 1.79 4.58
C ILE A 174 -17.19 1.43 3.10
N ASP A 175 -16.16 1.77 2.34
CA ASP A 175 -16.05 1.39 0.94
C ASP A 175 -15.30 0.06 0.81
N VAL A 176 -15.91 -0.88 0.07
CA VAL A 176 -15.46 -2.28 -0.05
C VAL A 176 -15.40 -2.66 -1.54
N PRO A 177 -14.41 -2.16 -2.29
CA PRO A 177 -14.37 -2.30 -3.75
C PRO A 177 -14.19 -3.76 -4.22
N ASP A 178 -13.32 -4.51 -3.54
CA ASP A 178 -12.90 -5.86 -3.96
C ASP A 178 -13.33 -6.97 -2.98
N GLY A 179 -14.34 -6.70 -2.15
CA GLY A 179 -14.78 -7.60 -1.07
C GLY A 179 -13.85 -7.61 0.14
N ILE A 180 -13.89 -8.69 0.92
CA ILE A 180 -13.25 -8.79 2.26
C ILE A 180 -12.28 -9.98 2.41
N LEU A 181 -11.83 -10.54 1.28
CA LEU A 181 -10.92 -11.68 1.29
C LEU A 181 -9.47 -11.25 1.60
N PHE A 182 -8.61 -12.20 1.96
CA PHE A 182 -7.19 -11.97 2.19
C PHE A 182 -6.54 -11.12 1.09
N GLY A 183 -5.89 -10.02 1.51
CA GLY A 183 -5.28 -9.01 0.64
C GLY A 183 -6.23 -7.88 0.19
N ALA A 184 -7.50 -7.91 0.57
CA ALA A 184 -8.44 -6.82 0.30
C ALA A 184 -8.11 -5.56 1.11
N THR A 185 -8.52 -4.41 0.57
CA THR A 185 -8.41 -3.09 1.21
C THR A 185 -9.79 -2.48 1.30
N ILE A 186 -10.11 -1.89 2.45
CA ILE A 186 -11.33 -1.11 2.66
C ILE A 186 -10.94 0.32 3.04
N SER A 187 -11.79 1.29 2.68
CA SER A 187 -11.60 2.70 3.06
C SER A 187 -12.78 3.23 3.85
N PHE A 188 -12.50 4.26 4.66
CA PHE A 188 -13.46 4.81 5.61
C PHE A 188 -13.69 6.29 5.32
N SER A 189 -14.96 6.72 5.39
CA SER A 189 -15.34 8.12 5.29
C SER A 189 -16.41 8.46 6.32
N CYS A 190 -16.53 9.75 6.66
CA CYS A 190 -17.61 10.26 7.49
C CYS A 190 -18.64 11.02 6.64
N ASN A 191 -19.89 10.97 7.09
CA ASN A 191 -20.97 11.74 6.48
C ASN A 191 -20.72 13.25 6.68
N THR A 192 -21.29 14.08 5.81
CA THR A 192 -21.19 15.54 5.96
C THR A 192 -21.66 16.00 7.34
N GLY A 193 -20.87 16.85 7.99
CA GLY A 193 -21.10 17.30 9.37
C GLY A 193 -20.39 16.47 10.44
N TYR A 194 -19.62 15.44 10.04
CA TYR A 194 -18.83 14.61 10.92
C TYR A 194 -17.37 14.56 10.46
N LYS A 195 -16.45 14.53 11.42
CA LYS A 195 -15.00 14.43 11.21
C LYS A 195 -14.50 13.04 11.57
N LEU A 196 -13.61 12.49 10.74
CA LEU A 196 -13.00 11.17 10.95
C LEU A 196 -11.87 11.23 11.97
N PHE A 197 -11.93 10.33 12.96
CA PHE A 197 -10.88 10.12 13.96
C PHE A 197 -10.43 8.66 13.93
N GLY A 198 -9.20 8.42 13.46
CA GLY A 198 -8.61 7.09 13.32
C GLY A 198 -7.95 6.89 11.95
N SER A 199 -7.76 5.63 11.56
CA SER A 199 -7.25 5.27 10.24
C SER A 199 -8.30 5.56 9.16
N THR A 200 -7.85 5.92 7.95
CA THR A 200 -8.72 6.15 6.78
C THR A 200 -8.92 4.91 5.92
N SER A 201 -8.17 3.84 6.19
CA SER A 201 -8.23 2.56 5.48
C SER A 201 -7.79 1.41 6.38
N SER A 202 -8.13 0.19 5.98
CA SER A 202 -7.66 -1.04 6.63
C SER A 202 -7.42 -2.16 5.61
N PHE A 203 -6.44 -3.02 5.89
CA PHE A 203 -5.98 -4.08 5.00
C PHE A 203 -6.25 -5.46 5.62
N CYS A 204 -6.74 -6.42 4.84
CA CYS A 204 -6.98 -7.78 5.32
C CYS A 204 -5.67 -8.60 5.28
N LEU A 205 -4.96 -8.64 6.42
CA LEU A 205 -3.63 -9.22 6.57
C LEU A 205 -3.65 -10.54 7.36
N ILE A 206 -2.54 -11.28 7.31
CA ILE A 206 -2.36 -12.50 8.10
C ILE A 206 -2.16 -12.12 9.57
N SER A 207 -2.93 -12.72 10.47
CA SER A 207 -2.78 -12.59 11.92
C SER A 207 -2.85 -13.97 12.57
N GLY A 208 -1.66 -14.47 12.96
CA GLY A 208 -1.48 -15.83 13.45
C GLY A 208 -1.92 -16.87 12.42
N SER A 209 -2.89 -17.71 12.79
CA SER A 209 -3.47 -18.73 11.91
C SER A 209 -4.66 -18.21 11.08
N SER A 210 -5.08 -16.95 11.25
CA SER A 210 -6.26 -16.35 10.62
C SER A 210 -5.89 -15.12 9.76
N VAL A 211 -6.90 -14.42 9.24
CA VAL A 211 -6.72 -13.10 8.62
C VAL A 211 -7.57 -12.08 9.36
N GLN A 212 -7.03 -10.89 9.56
CA GLN A 212 -7.64 -9.79 10.31
C GLN A 212 -7.37 -8.46 9.63
N TRP A 213 -8.26 -7.50 9.87
CA TRP A 213 -8.07 -6.12 9.47
C TRP A 213 -6.87 -5.51 10.22
N SER A 214 -6.02 -4.78 9.49
CA SER A 214 -4.81 -4.16 10.05
C SER A 214 -5.14 -3.07 11.05
N ASP A 215 -6.22 -2.34 10.80
CA ASP A 215 -6.67 -1.18 11.56
C ASP A 215 -8.13 -1.36 12.00
N PRO A 216 -8.49 -0.93 13.22
CA PRO A 216 -9.87 -0.92 13.69
C PRO A 216 -10.72 0.12 12.95
N LEU A 217 -12.05 0.02 13.10
CA LEU A 217 -12.96 1.05 12.58
C LEU A 217 -12.67 2.42 13.23
N PRO A 218 -12.67 3.53 12.45
CA PRO A 218 -12.54 4.87 12.99
C PRO A 218 -13.86 5.36 13.62
N GLU A 219 -13.77 6.49 14.31
CA GLU A 219 -14.92 7.18 14.88
C GLU A 219 -15.26 8.43 14.06
N CYS A 220 -16.55 8.61 13.73
CA CYS A 220 -17.04 9.84 13.10
C CYS A 220 -17.69 10.73 14.16
N ARG A 221 -17.00 11.82 14.54
CA ARG A 221 -17.45 12.75 15.58
C ARG A 221 -18.15 13.95 14.95
N GLU A 222 -19.24 14.39 15.56
CA GLU A 222 -20.01 15.52 15.07
C GLU A 222 -19.17 16.80 15.12
N ILE A 223 -19.24 17.59 14.05
CA ILE A 223 -18.62 18.90 13.98
C ILE A 223 -19.62 19.92 14.50
N HIS A 224 -19.20 20.65 15.52
CA HIS A 224 -19.99 21.72 16.11
C HIS A 224 -19.54 23.08 15.58
N CYS A 225 -20.52 23.95 15.33
CA CYS A 225 -20.25 25.38 15.19
C CYS A 225 -19.81 25.97 16.53
N PRO A 226 -19.06 27.10 16.51
CA PRO A 226 -18.79 27.85 17.72
C PRO A 226 -20.09 28.29 18.39
N ALA A 227 -20.03 28.61 19.69
CA ALA A 227 -21.17 29.14 20.41
C ALA A 227 -21.81 30.30 19.62
N PRO A 228 -23.15 30.32 19.48
CA PRO A 228 -23.82 31.33 18.66
C PRO A 228 -23.53 32.72 19.24
N PRO A 229 -23.23 33.72 18.38
CA PRO A 229 -22.97 35.08 18.85
C PRO A 229 -24.18 35.65 19.60
N GLN A 230 -23.95 36.23 20.77
CA GLN A 230 -24.98 36.98 21.50
C GLN A 230 -25.17 38.36 20.87
N ILE A 231 -26.39 38.90 20.94
CA ILE A 231 -26.74 40.21 20.36
C ILE A 231 -27.24 41.17 21.44
N ASP A 232 -26.87 42.43 21.32
CA ASP A 232 -27.36 43.47 22.22
C ASP A 232 -28.87 43.66 22.06
N ASN A 233 -29.58 43.81 23.17
CA ASN A 233 -31.04 44.00 23.19
C ASN A 233 -31.83 42.89 22.48
N GLY A 234 -31.30 41.67 22.43
CA GLY A 234 -32.00 40.50 21.96
C GLY A 234 -31.61 39.23 22.72
N ILE A 235 -32.24 38.13 22.36
CA ILE A 235 -32.04 36.79 22.94
C ILE A 235 -31.98 35.74 21.85
N ILE A 236 -31.37 34.60 22.15
CA ILE A 236 -31.50 33.38 21.35
C ILE A 236 -32.68 32.58 21.91
N GLN A 237 -33.61 32.21 21.05
CA GLN A 237 -34.76 31.41 21.43
C GLN A 237 -34.38 29.93 21.57
N GLY A 238 -34.54 29.36 22.77
CA GLY A 238 -34.34 27.93 23.00
C GLY A 238 -32.87 27.49 22.83
N GLU A 239 -31.95 28.26 23.39
CA GLU A 239 -30.52 28.01 23.32
C GLU A 239 -30.14 26.60 23.81
N ARG A 240 -29.23 25.95 23.08
CA ARG A 240 -28.69 24.60 23.31
C ARG A 240 -27.19 24.68 23.56
N ASP A 241 -26.65 23.62 24.15
CA ASP A 241 -25.21 23.52 24.45
C ASP A 241 -24.34 23.44 23.18
N HIS A 242 -24.81 22.73 22.15
CA HIS A 242 -24.08 22.49 20.91
C HIS A 242 -24.99 22.58 19.68
N TYR A 243 -24.41 23.04 18.56
CA TYR A 243 -25.08 23.13 17.27
C TYR A 243 -24.24 22.44 16.20
N GLY A 244 -24.75 21.32 15.68
CA GLY A 244 -24.15 20.58 14.57
C GLY A 244 -24.64 21.06 13.20
N TYR A 245 -24.09 20.45 12.15
CA TYR A 245 -24.41 20.77 10.76
C TYR A 245 -25.93 20.85 10.49
N ARG A 246 -26.36 21.89 9.77
CA ARG A 246 -27.76 22.25 9.44
C ARG A 246 -28.66 22.59 10.63
N GLN A 247 -28.19 22.55 11.87
CA GLN A 247 -28.94 23.08 13.00
C GLN A 247 -28.89 24.61 13.00
N SER A 248 -29.95 25.25 13.49
CA SER A 248 -30.11 26.70 13.44
C SER A 248 -30.42 27.30 14.81
N VAL A 249 -30.02 28.55 14.99
CA VAL A 249 -30.48 29.42 16.09
C VAL A 249 -31.41 30.49 15.56
N THR A 250 -32.38 30.89 16.36
CA THR A 250 -33.33 31.95 16.01
C THR A 250 -33.25 33.04 17.07
N TYR A 251 -33.02 34.27 16.62
CA TYR A 251 -32.92 35.43 17.48
C TYR A 251 -34.28 36.09 17.68
N ALA A 252 -34.39 36.86 18.76
CA ALA A 252 -35.53 37.74 19.01
C ALA A 252 -35.09 39.01 19.73
N CYS A 253 -35.56 40.16 19.26
CA CYS A 253 -35.28 41.42 19.92
C CYS A 253 -36.15 41.61 21.17
N ASN A 254 -35.56 42.24 22.18
CA ASN A 254 -36.26 42.64 23.39
C ASN A 254 -37.34 43.68 23.07
N LYS A 255 -38.32 43.81 23.97
CA LYS A 255 -39.42 44.77 23.81
C LYS A 255 -38.90 46.19 23.60
N GLY A 256 -39.40 46.86 22.56
CA GLY A 256 -38.97 48.21 22.19
C GLY A 256 -37.82 48.24 21.17
N PHE A 257 -37.39 47.09 20.65
CA PHE A 257 -36.38 46.99 19.58
C PHE A 257 -36.95 46.25 18.36
N THR A 258 -36.46 46.61 17.18
CA THR A 258 -36.78 45.98 15.89
C THR A 258 -35.54 45.27 15.35
N MET A 259 -35.73 44.09 14.79
CA MET A 259 -34.69 43.28 14.20
C MET A 259 -34.27 43.80 12.82
N ILE A 260 -32.96 43.85 12.59
CA ILE A 260 -32.33 44.21 11.32
C ILE A 260 -31.43 43.05 10.89
N GLY A 261 -31.79 42.37 9.80
CA GLY A 261 -31.07 41.18 9.29
C GLY A 261 -31.93 39.90 9.33
N GLU A 262 -31.31 38.76 9.05
CA GLU A 262 -31.96 37.45 9.08
C GLU A 262 -32.26 37.01 10.51
N HIS A 263 -33.44 36.44 10.72
CA HIS A 263 -33.90 36.02 12.05
C HIS A 263 -33.16 34.79 12.57
N SER A 264 -32.57 34.00 11.66
CA SER A 264 -31.91 32.75 11.98
C SER A 264 -30.61 32.60 11.20
N ILE A 265 -29.63 32.00 11.84
CA ILE A 265 -28.40 31.50 11.21
C ILE A 265 -28.35 29.99 11.40
N TYR A 266 -27.73 29.29 10.46
CA TYR A 266 -27.59 27.83 10.51
C TYR A 266 -26.13 27.41 10.44
N CYS A 267 -25.80 26.30 11.08
CA CYS A 267 -24.46 25.77 11.12
C CYS A 267 -24.10 25.13 9.78
N THR A 268 -23.04 25.61 9.16
CA THR A 268 -22.40 25.06 7.97
C THR A 268 -21.09 24.37 8.37
N VAL A 269 -20.60 23.47 7.52
CA VAL A 269 -19.34 22.75 7.78
C VAL A 269 -18.49 22.81 6.52
N ASN A 270 -17.29 23.36 6.68
CA ASN A 270 -16.29 23.52 5.62
C ASN A 270 -14.96 22.95 6.14
N ASN A 271 -14.28 22.10 5.37
CA ASN A 271 -12.97 21.52 5.72
C ASN A 271 -12.89 20.93 7.15
N ASP A 272 -13.92 20.18 7.56
CA ASP A 272 -14.07 19.61 8.91
C ASP A 272 -14.13 20.63 10.07
N GLU A 273 -14.50 21.87 9.78
CA GLU A 273 -14.72 22.96 10.75
C GLU A 273 -16.14 23.52 10.62
N GLY A 274 -16.77 23.79 11.76
CA GLY A 274 -18.12 24.34 11.83
C GLY A 274 -18.11 25.87 11.80
N GLU A 275 -18.92 26.46 10.91
CA GLU A 275 -19.05 27.90 10.76
C GLU A 275 -20.53 28.29 10.60
N TRP A 276 -20.93 29.41 11.20
CA TRP A 276 -22.28 29.94 11.02
C TRP A 276 -22.47 30.48 9.60
N SER A 277 -23.66 30.28 9.02
CA SER A 277 -24.00 30.69 7.65
C SER A 277 -23.85 32.19 7.36
N GLY A 278 -23.76 33.03 8.40
CA GLY A 278 -23.63 34.48 8.28
C GLY A 278 -23.60 35.19 9.65
N PRO A 279 -23.54 36.53 9.66
CA PRO A 279 -23.57 37.31 10.90
C PRO A 279 -24.96 37.28 11.58
N PRO A 280 -25.02 37.47 12.91
CA PRO A 280 -26.30 37.58 13.63
C PRO A 280 -27.03 38.89 13.30
N PRO A 281 -28.36 38.99 13.53
CA PRO A 281 -29.10 40.23 13.32
C PRO A 281 -28.78 41.29 14.39
N GLU A 282 -29.08 42.56 14.09
CA GLU A 282 -28.95 43.69 15.01
C GLU A 282 -30.33 44.11 15.55
N CYS A 283 -30.44 44.41 16.84
CA CYS A 283 -31.67 44.94 17.44
C CYS A 283 -31.58 46.46 17.64
N ARG A 284 -32.39 47.21 16.89
CA ARG A 284 -32.42 48.68 16.92
C ARG A 284 -33.64 49.21 17.67
N ALA A 285 -33.44 50.21 18.52
CA ALA A 285 -34.54 50.82 19.27
C ALA A 285 -35.64 51.33 18.32
N THR A 286 -36.87 50.87 18.52
CA THR A 286 -38.05 51.49 17.91
C THR A 286 -38.15 52.91 18.43
N ARG A 287 -38.13 53.90 17.54
CA ARG A 287 -38.47 55.28 17.92
C ARG A 287 -39.87 55.26 18.50
N SER A 288 -39.97 55.38 19.82
CA SER A 288 -41.24 55.60 20.48
C SER A 288 -41.73 56.99 20.06
N THR A 289 -42.76 57.04 19.21
CA THR A 289 -43.57 58.26 19.14
C THR A 289 -44.14 58.48 20.54
N PRO A 290 -43.93 59.64 21.18
CA PRO A 290 -44.49 59.87 22.50
C PRO A 290 -46.02 59.80 22.37
N VAL A 291 -46.62 58.86 23.11
CA VAL A 291 -48.08 58.77 23.23
C VAL A 291 -48.54 60.08 23.87
N SER A 292 -49.18 60.94 23.08
CA SER A 292 -49.87 62.12 23.58
C SER A 292 -50.99 61.65 24.52
N ARG A 293 -50.81 61.84 25.83
CA ARG A 293 -51.89 61.66 26.81
C ARG A 293 -52.96 62.72 26.53
N THR A 294 -54.07 62.30 25.92
CA THR A 294 -55.27 63.14 25.86
C THR A 294 -55.85 63.24 27.27
N THR A 295 -55.58 64.35 27.96
CA THR A 295 -56.30 64.75 29.17
C THR A 295 -57.77 64.97 28.81
N LYS A 296 -58.65 64.07 29.24
CA LYS A 296 -60.09 64.35 29.27
C LYS A 296 -60.36 65.35 30.39
N HIS A 297 -60.60 66.60 30.02
CA HIS A 297 -61.30 67.55 30.89
C HIS A 297 -62.75 67.06 31.08
N PHE A 298 -63.14 66.80 32.33
CA PHE A 298 -64.54 66.65 32.71
C PHE A 298 -64.90 67.86 33.59
N HIS A 299 -65.94 68.58 33.17
CA HIS A 299 -66.42 69.79 33.80
C HIS A 299 -67.17 69.46 35.11
N GLU A 300 -66.95 70.34 36.08
CA GLU A 300 -67.34 70.32 37.48
C GLU A 300 -68.84 70.53 37.74
N THR A 301 -69.38 69.88 38.78
CA THR A 301 -70.43 70.45 39.65
C THR A 301 -70.28 69.90 41.08
N THR A 302 -69.94 70.79 42.01
CA THR A 302 -69.99 70.65 43.49
C THR A 302 -71.40 71.06 43.97
N PRO A 303 -71.91 70.74 45.20
CA PRO A 303 -71.29 71.11 46.49
C PRO A 303 -71.53 70.16 47.69
N ASN A 304 -70.58 70.09 48.64
CA ASN A 304 -70.83 70.57 50.01
C ASN A 304 -69.56 70.66 50.87
N LYS A 305 -69.69 71.52 51.90
CA LYS A 305 -68.66 72.28 52.61
C LYS A 305 -68.33 71.68 53.99
N GLY A 306 -67.06 71.78 54.41
CA GLY A 306 -66.58 71.56 55.79
C GLY A 306 -65.04 71.50 55.82
N SER A 307 -64.34 72.63 55.88
CA SER A 307 -63.83 73.31 57.10
C SER A 307 -62.75 72.53 57.87
N GLY A 308 -61.51 73.04 57.85
CA GLY A 308 -60.41 72.58 58.70
C GLY A 308 -59.00 73.07 58.28
N THR A 309 -58.68 74.32 58.66
CA THR A 309 -57.35 74.98 58.84
C THR A 309 -56.23 74.05 59.36
N THR A 310 -54.91 74.16 59.08
CA THR A 310 -53.88 75.24 59.22
C THR A 310 -52.54 74.60 58.75
N SER A 311 -51.66 75.16 57.91
CA SER A 311 -50.63 76.23 58.11
C SER A 311 -49.18 75.72 57.88
N GLY A 312 -48.44 76.42 57.02
CA GLY A 312 -46.97 76.61 57.03
C GLY A 312 -46.09 75.50 56.42
N THR A 313 -44.98 75.75 55.71
CA THR A 313 -44.28 76.97 55.29
C THR A 313 -43.26 76.60 54.20
N THR A 314 -43.01 77.53 53.29
CA THR A 314 -42.07 77.58 52.16
C THR A 314 -40.58 77.47 52.54
N ARG A 315 -39.72 76.94 51.65
CA ARG A 315 -38.52 77.66 51.13
C ARG A 315 -37.81 76.96 49.96
N LEU A 316 -37.59 77.74 48.91
CA LEU A 316 -36.69 77.55 47.78
C LEU A 316 -35.21 77.66 48.19
N LEU A 317 -34.31 77.17 47.34
CA LEU A 317 -33.16 77.88 46.69
C LEU A 317 -32.44 76.82 45.82
N SER A 318 -32.54 76.80 44.48
CA SER A 318 -31.83 77.61 43.46
C SER A 318 -30.31 77.45 43.47
N GLY A 319 -29.71 77.05 42.34
CA GLY A 319 -28.26 77.11 42.13
C GLY A 319 -27.82 76.51 40.79
N HIS A 320 -27.85 77.33 39.74
CA HIS A 320 -27.36 77.09 38.39
C HIS A 320 -25.82 77.06 38.28
N THR A 321 -25.35 76.64 37.09
CA THR A 321 -24.08 76.90 36.33
C THR A 321 -23.31 75.59 36.09
N CYS A 322 -23.19 75.02 34.88
CA CYS A 322 -22.83 75.50 33.53
C CYS A 322 -21.45 76.15 33.47
N PHE A 323 -20.46 75.39 32.99
CA PHE A 323 -19.29 75.92 32.28
C PHE A 323 -18.89 74.97 31.13
N THR A 324 -18.38 75.62 30.10
CA THR A 324 -18.25 75.24 28.69
C THR A 324 -16.86 74.77 28.31
N LEU A 325 -16.81 73.86 27.33
CA LEU A 325 -16.02 73.90 26.07
C LEU A 325 -14.54 74.33 26.09
N THR A 326 -13.65 73.44 25.64
CA THR A 326 -12.52 73.65 24.70
C THR A 326 -11.95 72.24 24.39
N GLY A 327 -11.60 71.80 23.19
CA GLY A 327 -11.37 72.46 21.91
C GLY A 327 -9.94 72.16 21.42
N LEU A 328 -9.84 71.53 20.23
CA LEU A 328 -8.67 71.37 19.35
C LEU A 328 -7.62 70.30 19.69
N LEU A 329 -6.87 69.69 18.75
CA LEU A 329 -6.95 69.37 17.31
C LEU A 329 -5.54 68.86 16.95
N GLY A 330 -5.44 67.81 16.13
CA GLY A 330 -4.35 67.60 15.17
C GLY A 330 -2.99 67.11 15.68
N MET A 331 -2.49 66.02 15.08
CA MET A 331 -1.48 66.12 14.02
C MET A 331 -1.15 64.72 13.47
N LEU A 332 -1.32 64.59 12.15
CA LEU A 332 -0.64 63.58 11.33
C LEU A 332 0.87 63.86 11.32
N VAL A 333 1.68 62.81 11.31
CA VAL A 333 3.01 62.84 10.66
C VAL A 333 3.19 61.56 9.85
N THR A 334 3.24 61.74 8.54
CA THR A 334 3.81 60.83 7.53
C THR A 334 5.22 61.33 7.14
N VAL A 335 5.93 60.49 6.36
CA VAL A 335 7.26 60.63 5.71
C VAL A 335 8.35 59.93 6.54
N GLY A 336 8.88 58.78 6.12
CA GLY A 336 9.78 58.55 4.95
C GLY A 336 11.21 58.38 5.50
N LEU A 337 12.16 57.57 5.02
CA LEU A 337 12.46 56.93 3.74
C LEU A 337 13.67 55.96 3.98
N LEU A 338 13.91 55.04 3.05
CA LEU A 338 15.22 54.46 2.65
C LEU A 338 16.01 53.60 3.67
N THR A 339 16.11 52.28 3.44
CA THR A 339 17.15 51.60 2.62
C THR A 339 16.76 50.15 2.41
#